data_AF-A0A1Y5EFI4-F1
#
_entry.id   AF-A0A1Y5EFI4-F1
#
_cell.length_a   1.000
_cell.length_b   1.000
_cell.length_c   1.000
_cell.angle_alpha   90.00
_cell.angle_beta   90.00
_cell.angle_gamma   90.00
#
_symmetry.space_group_name_H-M   'P 1'
#
loop_
_entity.id
_entity.type
_entity.pdbx_description
1 polymer ?
#
loop_
_entity_poly.entity_id
_entity_poly.type
_entity_poly.pdbx_seq_one_letter_code
_entity_poly.pdbx_strand_id
1 'polypeptide(L)'
;MEITVTVTFCKKDFKRGVNIDLSSNEETNLKKLIKGLVDVVIQSQESLNYRLDLLGSKDLSLVSGVAISQAESAEHCMALSLETNAETVKKIRNGFELWQKYQ
;
A
#
# COMPACT_ATOMS: atom_id res chain seq x y z
N MET A 1 16.36 25.88 -1.61
CA MET A 1 15.21 26.15 -0.71
C MET A 1 14.41 24.86 -0.64
N GLU A 2 14.80 23.96 0.26
CA GLU A 2 14.03 22.74 0.51
C GLU A 2 12.82 23.12 1.35
N ILE A 3 11.63 22.97 0.77
CA ILE A 3 10.39 23.10 1.52
C ILE A 3 10.17 21.75 2.20
N THR A 4 10.60 21.63 3.46
CA THR A 4 10.27 20.49 4.30
C THR A 4 8.82 20.60 4.74
N VAL A 5 7.91 19.85 4.10
CA VAL A 5 6.51 19.78 4.52
C VAL A 5 6.37 18.70 5.60
N THR A 6 6.43 19.11 6.87
CA THR A 6 6.16 18.22 8.01
C THR A 6 4.64 18.10 8.23
N VAL A 7 3.99 17.16 7.53
CA VAL A 7 2.57 16.85 7.81
C VAL A 7 2.49 16.04 9.10
N THR A 8 2.10 16.69 10.20
CA THR A 8 1.85 16.02 11.48
C THR A 8 0.49 15.32 11.44
N PHE A 9 0.45 14.08 10.94
CA PHE A 9 -0.78 13.27 10.81
C PHE A 9 -1.47 12.96 12.16
N CYS A 10 -0.78 13.08 13.30
CA CYS A 10 -1.26 12.56 14.60
C CYS A 10 -1.65 13.63 15.65
N LYS A 11 -1.89 14.90 15.29
CA LYS A 11 -2.17 15.95 16.32
C LYS A 11 -3.45 16.77 16.14
N LYS A 12 -4.34 16.48 15.18
CA LYS A 12 -5.63 17.19 15.05
C LYS A 12 -6.77 16.24 14.69
N ASP A 13 -7.99 16.64 15.08
CA ASP A 13 -9.26 15.91 14.93
C ASP A 13 -9.63 15.59 13.47
N PHE A 14 -8.93 14.63 12.86
CA PHE A 14 -9.34 14.10 11.58
C PHE A 14 -10.68 13.36 11.72
N LYS A 15 -11.74 13.92 11.14
CA LYS A 15 -13.08 13.32 11.15
C LYS A 15 -13.33 12.60 9.83
N ARG A 16 -13.87 11.39 9.91
CA ARG A 16 -14.31 10.61 8.74
C ARG A 16 -15.36 11.41 7.96
N GLY A 17 -15.23 11.42 6.63
CA GLY A 17 -16.11 12.17 5.74
C GLY A 17 -15.87 13.69 5.72
N VAL A 18 -14.88 14.18 6.48
CA VAL A 18 -14.45 15.59 6.45
C VAL A 18 -13.01 15.67 5.95
N ASN A 19 -12.08 15.10 6.72
CA ASN A 19 -10.64 15.12 6.43
C ASN A 19 -10.09 13.72 6.09
N ILE A 20 -10.88 12.67 6.34
CA ILE A 20 -10.52 11.28 6.00
C ILE A 20 -11.61 10.70 5.11
N ASP A 21 -11.19 10.25 3.94
CA ASP A 21 -11.97 9.39 3.07
C ASP A 21 -11.50 7.94 3.25
N LEU A 22 -12.43 7.04 3.59
CA LEU A 22 -12.15 5.62 3.80
C LEU A 22 -12.84 4.81 2.72
N SER A 23 -12.04 4.13 1.90
CA SER A 23 -12.50 3.15 0.91
C SER A 23 -11.67 1.89 1.04
N SER A 24 -12.33 0.73 0.97
CA SER A 24 -11.67 -0.57 0.88
C SER A 24 -11.11 -0.86 -0.51
N ASN A 25 -11.48 -0.07 -1.52
CA ASN A 25 -10.96 -0.17 -2.87
C ASN A 25 -9.82 0.84 -3.06
N GLU A 26 -8.61 0.32 -3.22
CA GLU A 26 -7.38 1.09 -3.41
C GLU A 26 -7.35 1.85 -4.75
N GLU A 27 -7.91 1.28 -5.82
CA GLU A 27 -8.02 1.94 -7.12
C GLU A 27 -8.88 3.21 -7.02
N THR A 28 -9.94 3.17 -6.20
CA THR A 28 -10.79 4.34 -5.95
C THR A 28 -10.00 5.47 -5.27
N ASN A 29 -9.10 5.13 -4.35
CA ASN A 29 -8.25 6.12 -3.66
C ASN A 29 -7.30 6.80 -4.63
N LEU A 30 -6.68 6.02 -5.53
CA LEU A 30 -5.78 6.57 -6.56
C LEU A 30 -6.51 7.43 -7.57
N LYS A 31 -7.70 7.00 -8.03
CA LYS A 31 -8.53 7.84 -8.91
C LYS A 31 -8.92 9.16 -8.26
N LYS A 32 -9.17 9.19 -6.94
CA LYS A 32 -9.42 10.43 -6.19
C LYS A 32 -8.18 11.31 -6.12
N LEU A 33 -7.00 10.72 -5.88
CA LEU A 33 -5.72 11.45 -5.87
C LEU A 33 -5.42 12.10 -7.23
N ILE A 34 -5.54 11.33 -8.32
CA ILE A 34 -5.29 11.80 -9.69
C ILE A 34 -6.24 12.95 -10.06
N LYS A 35 -7.48 12.90 -9.57
CA LYS A 35 -8.49 13.96 -9.79
C LYS A 35 -8.34 15.14 -8.83
N GLY A 36 -7.38 15.12 -7.91
CA GLY A 36 -7.20 16.16 -6.88
C GLY A 36 -8.34 16.23 -5.85
N LEU A 37 -9.10 15.15 -5.67
CA LEU A 37 -10.17 15.06 -4.68
C LEU A 37 -9.66 14.74 -3.27
N VAL A 38 -8.45 14.18 -3.20
CA VAL A 38 -7.69 13.97 -1.96
C VAL A 38 -6.25 14.40 -2.20
N ASP A 39 -5.62 14.96 -1.18
CA ASP A 39 -4.25 15.45 -1.29
C ASP A 39 -3.20 14.36 -1.00
N VAL A 40 -3.59 13.31 -0.26
CA VAL A 40 -2.67 12.28 0.23
C VAL A 40 -3.34 10.91 0.22
N VAL A 41 -2.56 9.88 -0.13
CA VAL A 41 -2.92 8.46 0.04
C VAL A 41 -1.82 7.75 0.82
N ILE A 42 -2.19 6.73 1.59
CA ILE A 42 -1.25 5.88 2.34
C ILE A 42 -1.12 4.56 1.60
N GLN A 43 0.00 4.34 0.91
CA GLN A 43 0.32 3.09 0.20
C GLN A 43 1.82 2.81 0.20
N SER A 44 2.21 1.56 -0.03
CA SER A 44 3.60 1.24 -0.37
C SER A 44 3.93 1.75 -1.77
N GLN A 45 5.19 2.12 -1.98
CA GLN A 45 5.67 2.67 -3.25
C GLN A 45 5.48 1.67 -4.41
N GLU A 46 5.75 0.40 -4.18
CA GLU A 46 5.59 -0.67 -5.18
C GLU A 46 4.14 -0.79 -5.64
N SER A 47 3.21 -0.82 -4.69
CA SER A 47 1.78 -0.94 -4.95
C SER A 47 1.22 0.29 -5.69
N LEU A 48 1.71 1.47 -5.33
CA LEU A 48 1.40 2.73 -5.99
C LEU A 48 1.87 2.72 -7.46
N ASN A 49 3.15 2.40 -7.70
CA ASN A 49 3.74 2.38 -9.04
C ASN A 49 3.03 1.38 -9.96
N TYR A 50 2.76 0.17 -9.46
CA TYR A 50 2.04 -0.85 -10.21
C TYR A 50 0.66 -0.35 -10.67
N ARG A 51 -0.09 0.32 -9.78
CA ARG A 51 -1.43 0.80 -10.12
C ARG A 51 -1.43 2.03 -11.01
N LEU A 52 -0.48 2.94 -10.84
CA LEU A 52 -0.34 4.09 -11.73
C LEU A 52 -0.06 3.65 -13.17
N ASP A 53 0.68 2.54 -13.35
CA ASP A 53 0.83 1.90 -14.66
C ASP A 53 -0.50 1.48 -15.27
N LEU A 54 -1.27 0.69 -14.52
CA LEU A 54 -2.57 0.19 -14.97
C LEU A 54 -3.57 1.32 -15.28
N LEU A 55 -3.42 2.47 -14.62
CA LEU A 55 -4.25 3.65 -14.83
C LEU A 55 -3.71 4.62 -15.91
N GLY A 56 -2.63 4.25 -16.62
CA GLY A 56 -2.02 5.12 -17.64
C GLY A 56 -1.53 6.46 -17.08
N SER A 57 -1.13 6.46 -15.81
CA SER A 57 -0.90 7.64 -14.98
C SER A 57 0.51 7.65 -14.38
N LYS A 58 1.46 6.94 -15.01
CA LYS A 58 2.86 6.82 -14.56
C LYS A 58 3.60 8.15 -14.48
N ASP A 59 3.24 9.11 -15.32
CA ASP A 59 3.94 10.39 -15.43
C ASP A 59 3.48 11.42 -14.37
N LEU A 60 2.57 11.04 -13.46
CA LEU A 60 2.21 11.91 -12.35
C LEU A 60 3.42 12.13 -11.45
N SER A 61 3.74 13.41 -11.24
CA SER A 61 4.73 13.82 -10.25
C SER A 61 4.14 13.66 -8.85
N LEU A 62 4.40 12.51 -8.24
CA LEU A 62 4.05 12.24 -6.85
C LEU A 62 5.24 12.50 -5.95
N VAL A 63 4.98 13.18 -4.83
CA VAL A 63 6.00 13.44 -3.80
C VAL A 63 5.75 12.48 -2.65
N SER A 64 6.78 11.69 -2.30
CA SER A 64 6.71 10.83 -1.12
C SER A 64 6.54 11.67 0.15
N GLY A 65 5.50 11.34 0.92
CA GLY A 65 5.22 11.97 2.20
C GLY A 65 6.01 11.35 3.36
N VAL A 66 5.37 11.28 4.53
CA VAL A 66 5.97 10.70 5.74
C VAL A 66 5.90 9.17 5.70
N ALA A 67 7.02 8.49 5.96
CA ALA A 67 7.03 7.05 6.16
C ALA A 67 6.32 6.69 7.47
N ILE A 68 5.26 5.88 7.39
CA ILE A 68 4.40 5.54 8.55
C ILE A 68 4.97 4.33 9.31
N SER A 69 5.81 3.50 8.69
CA SER A 69 6.52 2.39 9.34
C SER A 69 7.97 2.33 8.89
N GLN A 70 8.90 2.28 9.85
CA GLN A 70 10.33 2.02 9.61
C GLN A 70 10.66 0.52 9.52
N ALA A 71 9.66 -0.37 9.62
CA ALA A 71 9.90 -1.79 9.50
C ALA A 71 10.30 -2.12 8.06
N GLU A 72 11.55 -2.52 7.86
CA GLU A 72 12.03 -3.21 6.66
C GLU A 72 11.08 -4.37 6.40
N SER A 73 10.34 -4.30 5.30
CA SER A 73 9.31 -5.26 4.89
C SER A 73 8.19 -5.50 5.92
N ALA A 74 7.01 -4.94 5.65
CA ALA A 74 5.80 -5.60 6.11
C ALA A 74 5.75 -6.95 5.38
N GLU A 75 6.23 -8.02 6.04
CA GLU A 75 6.16 -9.37 5.47
C GLU A 75 4.69 -9.67 5.11
N HIS A 76 4.42 -9.85 3.82
CA HIS A 76 3.10 -10.24 3.36
C HIS A 76 2.81 -11.66 3.87
N CYS A 77 1.97 -11.77 4.91
CA CYS A 77 1.60 -13.06 5.45
C CYS A 77 0.73 -13.83 4.45
N MET A 78 1.16 -15.04 4.09
CA MET A 78 0.28 -15.99 3.42
C MET A 78 -0.59 -16.67 4.47
N ALA A 79 -1.92 -16.53 4.34
CA ALA A 79 -2.89 -17.18 5.20
C ALA A 79 -3.63 -18.27 4.42
N LEU A 80 -3.85 -19.41 5.07
CA LEU A 80 -4.66 -20.52 4.56
C LEU A 80 -5.83 -20.77 5.52
N SER A 81 -6.92 -21.35 5.03
CA SER A 81 -8.01 -21.80 5.91
C SER A 81 -7.46 -22.79 6.93
N LEU A 82 -7.96 -22.75 8.18
CA LEU A 82 -7.61 -23.68 9.25
C LEU A 82 -7.92 -25.14 8.87
N GLU A 83 -8.87 -25.35 7.95
CA GLU A 83 -9.29 -26.66 7.46
C GLU A 83 -8.42 -27.17 6.29
N THR A 84 -7.45 -26.37 5.83
CA THR A 84 -6.55 -26.77 4.75
C THR A 84 -5.76 -28.01 5.18
N ASN A 85 -5.86 -29.09 4.39
CA ASN A 85 -5.18 -30.33 4.75
C ASN A 85 -3.65 -30.13 4.84
N ALA A 86 -3.01 -30.88 5.74
CA ALA A 86 -1.58 -30.71 6.03
C ALA A 86 -0.66 -30.99 4.84
N GLU A 87 -1.07 -31.86 3.91
CA GLU A 87 -0.30 -32.17 2.71
C GLU A 87 -0.22 -30.97 1.76
N THR A 88 -1.35 -30.28 1.56
CA THR A 88 -1.43 -29.04 0.77
C THR A 88 -0.60 -27.94 1.41
N VAL A 89 -0.70 -27.75 2.72
CA VAL A 89 0.14 -26.77 3.44
C VAL A 89 1.63 -27.05 3.21
N LYS A 90 2.04 -28.32 3.28
CA LYS A 90 3.42 -28.74 3.03
C LYS A 90 3.87 -28.46 1.60
N LYS A 91 3.03 -28.77 0.60
CA LYS A 91 3.35 -28.51 -0.82
C LYS A 91 3.50 -27.02 -1.09
N ILE A 92 2.59 -26.20 -0.58
CA ILE A 92 2.64 -24.74 -0.71
C ILE A 92 3.90 -24.19 -0.08
N ARG A 93 4.22 -24.60 1.16
CA ARG A 93 5.43 -24.17 1.87
C ARG A 93 6.70 -24.53 1.10
N ASN A 94 6.84 -25.78 0.68
CA ASN A 94 8.00 -26.23 -0.08
C ASN A 94 8.15 -25.49 -1.42
N GLY A 95 7.03 -25.21 -2.10
CA GLY A 95 7.03 -24.44 -3.34
C GLY A 95 7.49 -23.00 -3.12
N PHE A 96 7.02 -22.36 -2.04
CA PHE A 96 7.44 -21.01 -1.66
C PHE A 96 8.93 -20.95 -1.30
N GLU A 97 9.42 -21.87 -0.47
CA GLU A 97 10.84 -21.98 -0.11
C GLU A 97 11.73 -22.21 -1.34
N LEU A 98 11.25 -22.97 -2.34
CA LEU A 98 11.97 -23.16 -3.59
C LEU A 98 12.02 -21.86 -4.40
N TRP A 99 10.88 -21.18 -4.57
CA TRP A 99 10.80 -19.91 -5.29
C TRP A 99 11.72 -18.84 -4.68
N GLN A 100 11.80 -18.75 -3.36
CA GLN A 100 12.68 -17.81 -2.65
C GLN A 100 14.17 -17.98 -2.99
N LYS A 101 14.61 -19.17 -3.39
CA LYS A 101 16.00 -19.41 -3.82
C LYS A 101 16.31 -18.87 -5.21
N TYR A 102 15.28 -18.54 -6.00
CA TYR A 102 15.37 -18.05 -7.37
C TYR A 102 14.93 -16.59 -7.52
N GLN A 103 14.60 -15.91 -6.42
CA GLN A 103 14.45 -14.45 -6.36
C GLN A 103 15.79 -13.80 -6.08
#